data_AF-A0A9P0ZM70-F1
#
_entry.id   AF-A0A9P0ZM70-F1
#
_cell.length_a   1.000
_cell.length_b   1.000
_cell.length_c   1.000
_cell.angle_alpha   90.00
_cell.angle_beta   90.00
_cell.angle_gamma   90.00
#
_symmetry.space_group_name_H-M   'P 1'
#
loop_
_entity.id
_entity.type
_entity.pdbx_description
1 polymer ?
#
loop_
_entity_poly.entity_id
_entity_poly.type
_entity_poly.pdbx_seq_one_letter_code
_entity_poly.pdbx_strand_id
1 'polypeptide(L)'
;MAANSGFSPSIDEERWVSLGSRALQSELILEIDGFSPTIFQVPKSVSETKPEAYTPLLLGMGPYHHLRPDLHAANLQKLVALNKFLGKNPSNNFSKHILKKMRGLELLVRASYDQYVDLDCSTLDYILAVDSFYLLVILGMYGEETPTLEPGCQELAKDILKLENQIPACVVEEMGNQLGSRSRSWSVCVKVQKYF
;
A
#
# COMPACT_ATOMS: atom_id res chain seq x y z
N MET A 1 -29.86 -24.66 2.89
CA MET A 1 -29.55 -24.39 1.47
C MET A 1 -28.56 -23.25 1.47
N ALA A 2 -27.28 -23.54 1.21
CA ALA A 2 -26.23 -22.52 1.17
C ALA A 2 -26.28 -21.86 -0.21
N ALA A 3 -26.50 -20.54 -0.25
CA ALA A 3 -26.34 -19.76 -1.44
C ALA A 3 -24.83 -19.61 -1.70
N ASN A 4 -24.30 -20.40 -2.63
CA ASN A 4 -23.00 -20.12 -3.24
C ASN A 4 -23.13 -18.83 -4.05
N SER A 5 -22.82 -17.69 -3.45
CA SER A 5 -22.55 -16.45 -4.19
C SER A 5 -21.18 -16.59 -4.86
N GLY A 6 -21.14 -17.32 -5.98
CA GLY A 6 -19.97 -17.41 -6.84
C GLY A 6 -19.75 -16.08 -7.55
N PHE A 7 -19.08 -15.15 -6.87
CA PHE A 7 -18.24 -14.20 -7.59
C PHE A 7 -17.01 -14.98 -8.03
N SER A 8 -17.08 -15.63 -9.18
CA SER A 8 -15.87 -15.93 -9.93
C SER A 8 -15.37 -14.58 -10.45
N PRO A 9 -14.18 -14.09 -10.05
CA PRO A 9 -13.64 -12.90 -10.66
C PRO A 9 -13.47 -13.20 -12.15
N SER A 10 -14.17 -12.47 -13.00
CA SER A 10 -13.98 -12.56 -14.44
C SER A 10 -12.56 -12.09 -14.73
N ILE A 11 -11.70 -12.98 -15.18
CA ILE A 11 -10.32 -12.65 -15.51
C ILE A 11 -10.34 -11.57 -16.59
N ASP A 12 -9.75 -10.41 -16.28
CA ASP A 12 -9.58 -9.32 -17.23
C ASP A 12 -8.38 -9.64 -18.15
N GLU A 13 -8.65 -10.37 -19.22
CA GLU A 13 -7.64 -10.84 -20.18
C GLU A 13 -6.93 -9.66 -20.88
N GLU A 14 -7.67 -8.60 -21.23
CA GLU A 14 -7.10 -7.41 -21.87
C GLU A 14 -6.05 -6.75 -20.96
N ARG A 15 -6.38 -6.63 -19.68
CA ARG A 15 -5.46 -6.12 -18.68
C ARG A 15 -4.27 -7.04 -18.48
N TRP A 16 -4.46 -8.36 -18.46
CA TRP A 16 -3.35 -9.31 -18.36
C TRP A 16 -2.38 -9.14 -19.54
N VAL A 17 -2.89 -9.04 -20.78
CA VAL A 17 -2.06 -8.80 -21.99
C VAL A 17 -1.34 -7.45 -21.90
N SER A 18 -2.02 -6.40 -21.48
CA SER A 18 -1.45 -5.06 -21.32
C SER A 18 -0.30 -5.05 -20.29
N LEU A 19 -0.51 -5.70 -19.13
CA LEU A 19 0.51 -5.82 -18.09
C LEU A 19 1.70 -6.65 -18.57
N GLY A 20 1.46 -7.79 -19.22
CA GLY A 20 2.51 -8.64 -19.78
C GLY A 20 3.34 -7.90 -20.84
N SER A 21 2.68 -7.16 -21.74
CA SER A 21 3.36 -6.35 -22.76
C SER A 21 4.22 -5.24 -22.16
N ARG A 22 3.68 -4.53 -21.15
CA ARG A 22 4.43 -3.50 -20.41
C ARG A 22 5.63 -4.09 -19.69
N ALA A 23 5.47 -5.28 -19.10
CA ALA A 23 6.55 -5.96 -18.42
C ALA A 23 7.66 -6.30 -19.40
N LEU A 24 7.35 -6.95 -20.53
CA LEU A 24 8.32 -7.31 -21.58
C LEU A 24 9.08 -6.10 -22.16
N GLN A 25 8.46 -4.92 -22.16
CA GLN A 25 9.06 -3.67 -22.63
C GLN A 25 9.84 -2.92 -21.55
N SER A 26 9.75 -3.34 -20.29
CA SER A 26 10.37 -2.65 -19.16
C SER A 26 11.68 -3.30 -18.75
N GLU A 27 12.71 -2.49 -18.53
CA GLU A 27 13.96 -2.96 -17.89
C GLU A 27 13.72 -3.51 -16.47
N LEU A 28 12.59 -3.14 -15.84
CA LEU A 28 12.16 -3.67 -14.54
C LEU A 28 11.93 -5.18 -14.56
N ILE A 29 11.67 -5.80 -15.72
CA ILE A 29 11.56 -7.27 -15.77
C ILE A 29 12.86 -7.95 -15.31
N LEU A 30 14.03 -7.35 -15.58
CA LEU A 30 15.30 -7.90 -15.13
C LEU A 30 15.47 -7.78 -13.61
N GLU A 31 14.86 -6.76 -13.00
CA GLU A 31 14.78 -6.65 -11.54
C GLU A 31 13.77 -7.66 -10.95
N ILE A 32 12.73 -8.02 -11.71
CA ILE A 32 11.70 -9.01 -11.32
C ILE A 32 12.19 -10.46 -11.46
N ASP A 33 13.09 -10.78 -12.40
CA ASP A 33 13.59 -12.15 -12.68
C ASP A 33 14.26 -12.82 -11.45
N GLY A 34 14.63 -12.05 -10.42
CA GLY A 34 15.08 -12.56 -9.11
C GLY A 34 14.17 -12.23 -7.93
N PHE A 35 13.01 -11.62 -8.19
CA PHE A 35 12.09 -11.13 -7.17
C PHE A 35 11.12 -12.24 -6.77
N SER A 36 11.27 -12.75 -5.54
CA SER A 36 10.23 -13.57 -4.92
C SER A 36 9.19 -12.65 -4.27
N PRO A 37 7.90 -13.02 -4.26
CA PRO A 37 6.91 -12.31 -3.48
C PRO A 37 7.39 -12.15 -2.04
N THR A 38 7.19 -10.96 -1.46
CA THR A 38 7.59 -10.65 -0.09
C THR A 38 6.39 -10.39 0.82
N ILE A 39 5.21 -10.16 0.24
CA ILE A 39 3.96 -9.89 0.95
C ILE A 39 3.01 -11.05 0.67
N PHE A 40 2.66 -11.78 1.72
CA PHE A 40 1.89 -13.01 1.64
C PHE A 40 0.50 -12.86 2.24
N GLN A 41 -0.52 -13.35 1.55
CA GLN A 41 -1.84 -13.54 2.15
C GLN A 41 -1.84 -14.84 2.96
N VAL A 42 -2.39 -14.80 4.17
CA VAL A 42 -2.42 -15.99 5.02
C VAL A 42 -3.44 -16.99 4.46
N PRO A 43 -3.09 -18.28 4.32
CA PRO A 43 -4.04 -19.28 3.87
C PRO A 43 -5.31 -19.26 4.71
N LYS A 44 -6.49 -19.31 4.07
CA LYS A 44 -7.80 -19.21 4.74
C LYS A 44 -7.96 -20.16 5.92
N SER A 45 -7.47 -21.39 5.78
CA SER A 45 -7.51 -22.40 6.85
C SER A 45 -6.77 -21.98 8.13
N VAL A 46 -5.78 -21.09 8.01
CA VAL A 46 -5.02 -20.54 9.14
C VAL A 46 -5.66 -19.23 9.60
N SER A 47 -6.00 -18.32 8.69
CA SER A 47 -6.56 -17.02 9.06
C SER A 47 -7.94 -17.14 9.70
N GLU A 48 -8.76 -18.13 9.35
CA GLU A 48 -10.06 -18.39 10.00
C GLU A 48 -9.93 -18.79 11.48
N THR A 49 -8.79 -19.35 11.89
CA THR A 49 -8.59 -19.75 13.30
C THR A 49 -8.33 -18.57 14.22
N LYS A 50 -7.72 -17.50 13.69
CA LYS A 50 -7.34 -16.30 14.44
C LYS A 50 -7.23 -15.07 13.53
N PRO A 51 -8.35 -14.59 12.96
CA PRO A 51 -8.32 -13.54 11.94
C PRO A 51 -7.70 -12.24 12.47
N GLU A 52 -7.90 -11.93 13.75
CA GLU A 52 -7.37 -10.73 14.39
C GLU A 52 -5.84 -10.69 14.49
N ALA A 53 -5.14 -11.82 14.28
CA ALA A 53 -3.68 -11.89 14.29
C ALA A 53 -3.05 -11.50 12.95
N TYR A 54 -3.80 -11.56 11.85
CA TYR A 54 -3.26 -11.43 10.49
C TYR A 54 -3.85 -10.26 9.72
N THR A 55 -5.13 -9.99 9.96
CA THR A 55 -5.92 -9.03 9.18
C THR A 55 -6.08 -7.71 9.95
N PRO A 56 -5.88 -6.53 9.33
CA PRO A 56 -6.02 -5.23 9.97
C PRO A 56 -7.47 -4.97 10.42
N LEU A 57 -7.58 -4.27 11.55
CA LEU A 57 -8.83 -3.91 12.22
C LEU A 57 -9.00 -2.38 12.33
N LEU A 58 -7.91 -1.62 12.38
CA LEU A 58 -7.92 -0.18 12.59
C LEU A 58 -7.51 0.56 11.32
N LEU A 59 -6.45 0.10 10.66
CA LEU A 59 -5.87 0.78 9.51
C LEU A 59 -5.37 -0.24 8.49
N GLY A 60 -6.11 -0.42 7.39
CA GLY A 60 -5.66 -1.22 6.26
C GLY A 60 -4.62 -0.48 5.42
N MET A 61 -3.62 -1.18 4.93
CA MET A 61 -2.51 -0.67 4.14
C MET A 61 -2.35 -1.56 2.91
N GLY A 62 -2.17 -0.94 1.76
CA GLY A 62 -1.98 -1.66 0.52
C GLY A 62 -3.26 -2.31 0.00
N PRO A 63 -3.13 -3.11 -1.07
CA PRO A 63 -4.24 -3.61 -1.87
C PRO A 63 -5.02 -4.74 -1.20
N TYR A 64 -4.40 -5.59 -0.36
CA TYR A 64 -5.05 -6.77 0.23
C TYR A 64 -6.26 -6.45 1.12
N HIS A 65 -6.24 -5.29 1.77
CA HIS A 65 -7.34 -4.85 2.62
C HIS A 65 -7.90 -3.48 2.23
N HIS A 66 -7.65 -3.06 0.99
CA HIS A 66 -8.24 -1.84 0.48
C HIS A 66 -9.76 -1.98 0.28
N LEU A 67 -10.50 -0.86 0.34
CA LEU A 67 -11.97 -0.78 0.18
C LEU A 67 -12.82 -1.60 1.16
N ARG A 68 -12.23 -2.11 2.24
CA ARG A 68 -12.99 -2.74 3.31
C ARG A 68 -13.94 -1.72 3.97
N PRO A 69 -15.27 -1.98 4.01
CA PRO A 69 -16.24 -1.03 4.56
C PRO A 69 -15.98 -0.68 6.02
N ASP A 70 -15.49 -1.65 6.80
CA ASP A 70 -15.16 -1.48 8.22
C ASP A 70 -13.94 -0.57 8.45
N LEU A 71 -13.11 -0.37 7.42
CA LEU A 71 -11.93 0.53 7.46
C LEU A 71 -12.21 1.88 6.78
N HIS A 72 -13.47 2.17 6.44
CA HIS A 72 -13.84 3.38 5.68
C HIS A 72 -13.43 4.68 6.40
N ALA A 73 -13.68 4.76 7.72
CA ALA A 73 -13.32 5.93 8.51
C ALA A 73 -11.81 6.21 8.48
N ALA A 74 -10.99 5.17 8.62
CA ALA A 74 -9.54 5.28 8.54
C ALA A 74 -9.09 5.75 7.14
N ASN A 75 -9.68 5.20 6.07
CA ASN A 75 -9.41 5.64 4.70
C ASN A 75 -9.73 7.14 4.48
N LEU A 76 -10.84 7.64 5.03
CA LEU A 76 -11.14 9.08 4.99
C LEU A 76 -10.10 9.91 5.72
N GLN A 77 -9.60 9.46 6.88
CA GLN A 77 -8.55 10.17 7.63
C GLN A 77 -7.26 10.29 6.82
N LYS A 78 -6.87 9.24 6.07
CA LYS A 78 -5.71 9.31 5.17
C LYS A 78 -5.87 10.39 4.10
N LEU A 79 -7.06 10.46 3.50
CA LEU A 79 -7.38 11.46 2.47
C LEU A 79 -7.38 12.87 3.04
N VAL A 80 -7.92 13.07 4.24
CA VAL A 80 -7.89 14.37 4.93
C VAL A 80 -6.45 14.79 5.22
N ALA A 81 -5.60 13.87 5.71
CA ALA A 81 -4.20 14.15 5.97
C ALA A 81 -3.44 14.55 4.69
N LEU A 82 -3.63 13.77 3.61
CA LEU A 82 -3.04 14.09 2.31
C LEU A 82 -3.55 15.43 1.77
N ASN A 83 -4.86 15.69 1.84
CA ASN A 83 -5.43 16.95 1.36
C ASN A 83 -4.92 18.16 2.15
N LYS A 84 -4.78 18.06 3.48
CA LYS A 84 -4.16 19.10 4.31
C LYS A 84 -2.71 19.37 3.88
N PHE A 85 -1.93 18.33 3.60
CA PHE A 85 -0.55 18.46 3.12
C PHE A 85 -0.48 19.13 1.74
N LEU A 86 -1.37 18.73 0.82
CA LEU A 86 -1.44 19.31 -0.53
C LEU A 86 -1.91 20.77 -0.51
N GLY A 87 -2.90 21.11 0.31
CA GLY A 87 -3.44 22.47 0.42
C GLY A 87 -2.43 23.50 0.94
N LYS A 88 -1.48 23.07 1.77
CA LYS A 88 -0.34 23.89 2.21
C LYS A 88 0.69 24.13 1.09
N ASN A 89 0.62 23.40 -0.02
CA ASN A 89 1.54 23.48 -1.16
C ASN A 89 0.78 23.73 -2.47
N PRO A 90 0.24 24.94 -2.71
CA PRO A 90 -0.73 25.23 -3.78
C PRO A 90 -0.16 25.17 -5.22
N SER A 91 1.15 25.04 -5.40
CA SER A 91 1.81 24.92 -6.72
C SER A 91 1.63 23.54 -7.37
N ASN A 92 0.75 22.69 -6.83
CA ASN A 92 0.91 21.24 -6.88
C ASN A 92 0.37 20.55 -8.15
N ASN A 93 1.28 20.33 -9.09
CA ASN A 93 1.26 19.13 -9.94
C ASN A 93 1.63 17.85 -9.17
N PHE A 94 1.91 17.94 -7.87
CA PHE A 94 2.43 16.85 -7.05
C PHE A 94 1.53 15.63 -6.97
N SER A 95 0.20 15.80 -6.97
CA SER A 95 -0.71 14.65 -7.04
C SER A 95 -0.54 13.89 -8.35
N LYS A 96 -0.53 14.58 -9.50
CA LYS A 96 -0.29 13.97 -10.81
C LYS A 96 1.12 13.40 -10.95
N HIS A 97 2.11 14.09 -10.38
CA HIS A 97 3.50 13.67 -10.42
C HIS A 97 3.73 12.41 -9.59
N ILE A 98 3.26 12.37 -8.34
CA ILE A 98 3.32 11.18 -7.48
C ILE A 98 2.61 10.01 -8.15
N LEU A 99 1.38 10.20 -8.65
CA LEU A 99 0.67 9.10 -9.30
C LEU A 99 1.46 8.57 -10.50
N LYS A 100 2.09 9.44 -11.29
CA LYS A 100 2.99 9.02 -12.37
C LYS A 100 4.21 8.23 -11.86
N LYS A 101 4.75 8.58 -10.69
CA LYS A 101 5.85 7.82 -10.06
C LYS A 101 5.39 6.46 -9.56
N MET A 102 4.23 6.40 -8.91
CA MET A 102 3.61 5.14 -8.48
C MET A 102 3.28 4.22 -9.66
N ARG A 103 2.78 4.77 -10.77
CA ARG A 103 2.59 4.04 -12.04
C ARG A 103 3.85 3.33 -12.51
N GLY A 104 5.01 3.97 -12.33
CA GLY A 104 6.31 3.42 -12.72
C GLY A 104 6.71 2.19 -11.90
N LEU A 105 6.23 2.10 -10.65
CA LEU A 105 6.52 0.98 -9.75
C LEU A 105 5.53 -0.17 -9.86
N GLU A 106 4.47 -0.02 -10.65
CA GLU A 106 3.32 -0.93 -10.64
C GLU A 106 3.71 -2.41 -10.80
N LEU A 107 4.64 -2.72 -11.70
CA LEU A 107 5.09 -4.10 -11.94
C LEU A 107 5.83 -4.67 -10.72
N LEU A 108 6.73 -3.89 -10.12
CA LEU A 108 7.45 -4.29 -8.89
C LEU A 108 6.49 -4.50 -7.73
N VAL A 109 5.49 -3.62 -7.60
CA VAL A 109 4.47 -3.72 -6.57
C VAL A 109 3.69 -5.02 -6.74
N ARG A 110 3.18 -5.30 -7.94
CA ARG A 110 2.43 -6.53 -8.22
C ARG A 110 3.29 -7.78 -7.99
N ALA A 111 4.58 -7.74 -8.34
CA ALA A 111 5.51 -8.84 -8.09
C ALA A 111 5.83 -9.03 -6.59
N SER A 112 5.60 -8.02 -5.76
CA SER A 112 5.83 -8.11 -4.31
C SER A 112 4.73 -8.88 -3.58
N TYR A 113 3.55 -9.03 -4.18
CA TYR A 113 2.41 -9.76 -3.60
C TYR A 113 2.37 -11.19 -4.14
N ASP A 114 2.13 -12.17 -3.26
CA ASP A 114 2.02 -13.58 -3.64
C ASP A 114 0.73 -13.91 -4.41
N GLN A 115 -0.32 -13.10 -4.22
CA GLN A 115 -1.60 -13.21 -4.90
C GLN A 115 -1.74 -12.14 -5.99
N TYR A 116 -2.54 -12.46 -7.01
CA TYR A 116 -2.87 -11.52 -8.06
C TYR A 116 -3.65 -10.31 -7.52
N VAL A 117 -3.09 -9.11 -7.69
CA VAL A 117 -3.70 -7.85 -7.24
C VAL A 117 -4.70 -7.34 -8.29
N ASP A 118 -5.96 -7.71 -8.15
CA ASP A 118 -6.99 -7.37 -9.14
C ASP A 118 -7.58 -5.95 -9.00
N LEU A 119 -6.74 -4.93 -9.23
CA LEU A 119 -7.08 -3.52 -8.91
C LEU A 119 -6.85 -2.42 -9.97
N ASP A 120 -7.23 -2.53 -11.24
CA ASP A 120 -6.86 -1.52 -12.27
C ASP A 120 -5.39 -1.01 -12.15
N CYS A 121 -4.98 -0.09 -13.01
CA CYS A 121 -3.73 0.63 -12.85
C CYS A 121 -3.94 1.85 -11.94
N SER A 122 -4.95 2.67 -12.19
CA SER A 122 -5.18 3.96 -11.53
C SER A 122 -5.57 3.80 -10.08
N THR A 123 -6.41 2.81 -9.79
CA THR A 123 -6.82 2.49 -8.41
C THR A 123 -5.61 2.07 -7.58
N LEU A 124 -4.76 1.18 -8.10
CA LEU A 124 -3.55 0.74 -7.39
C LEU A 124 -2.62 1.93 -7.09
N ASP A 125 -2.33 2.80 -8.05
CA ASP A 125 -1.48 3.97 -7.81
C ASP A 125 -1.99 4.87 -6.67
N TYR A 126 -3.32 5.06 -6.63
CA TYR A 126 -3.95 5.90 -5.63
C TYR A 126 -3.84 5.31 -4.24
N ILE A 127 -4.09 4.00 -4.11
CA ILE A 127 -3.90 3.25 -2.86
C ILE A 127 -2.47 3.41 -2.37
N LEU A 128 -1.51 3.13 -3.24
CA LEU A 128 -0.09 3.19 -2.91
C LEU A 128 0.32 4.60 -2.50
N ALA A 129 -0.11 5.63 -3.22
CA ALA A 129 0.20 7.02 -2.90
C ALA A 129 -0.38 7.45 -1.54
N VAL A 130 -1.65 7.15 -1.29
CA VAL A 130 -2.32 7.54 -0.05
C VAL A 130 -1.74 6.78 1.15
N ASP A 131 -1.57 5.46 1.02
CA ASP A 131 -1.13 4.61 2.13
C ASP A 131 0.35 4.82 2.46
N SER A 132 1.22 4.96 1.45
CA SER A 132 2.63 5.28 1.70
C SER A 132 2.79 6.67 2.33
N PHE A 133 2.07 7.69 1.85
CA PHE A 133 2.09 9.01 2.48
C PHE A 133 1.66 8.93 3.95
N TYR A 134 0.53 8.27 4.21
CA TYR A 134 -0.03 8.19 5.55
C TYR A 134 0.86 7.41 6.51
N LEU A 135 1.52 6.35 6.03
CA LEU A 135 2.53 5.65 6.82
C LEU A 135 3.66 6.59 7.25
N LEU A 136 4.15 7.45 6.36
CA LEU A 136 5.19 8.42 6.72
C LEU A 136 4.70 9.46 7.73
N VAL A 137 3.42 9.82 7.69
CA VAL A 137 2.78 10.66 8.71
C VAL A 137 2.75 9.94 10.07
N ILE A 138 2.36 8.66 10.11
CA ILE A 138 2.35 7.85 11.34
C ILE A 138 3.76 7.68 11.91
N LEU A 139 4.76 7.51 11.05
CA LEU A 139 6.16 7.42 11.44
C LEU A 139 6.75 8.76 11.90
N GLY A 140 5.94 9.83 11.96
CA GLY A 140 6.36 11.15 12.43
C GLY A 140 7.32 11.86 11.47
N MET A 141 7.36 11.44 10.20
CA MET A 141 8.25 12.02 9.20
C MET A 141 7.65 13.24 8.50
N TYR A 142 6.32 13.36 8.49
CA TYR A 142 5.59 14.44 7.84
C TYR A 142 4.34 14.83 8.65
N GLY A 143 4.02 16.13 8.64
CA GLY A 143 2.90 16.71 9.41
C GLY A 143 3.36 17.50 10.64
N GLU A 144 2.61 18.52 11.03
CA GLU A 144 2.88 19.33 12.26
C GLU A 144 2.26 18.72 13.51
N GLU A 145 1.23 17.88 13.32
CA GLU A 145 0.62 17.07 14.35
C GLU A 145 0.97 15.64 13.98
N THR A 146 1.76 14.95 14.81
CA THR A 146 1.69 13.48 14.84
C THR A 146 0.20 13.17 14.93
N PRO A 147 -0.40 12.35 14.05
CA PRO A 147 -1.83 12.11 14.09
C PRO A 147 -2.18 11.79 15.54
N THR A 148 -2.96 12.68 16.17
CA THR A 148 -3.31 12.58 17.59
C THR A 148 -4.25 11.40 17.72
N LEU A 149 -3.66 10.21 17.73
CA LEU A 149 -4.30 8.95 18.03
C LEU A 149 -3.99 8.74 19.52
N GLU A 150 -4.74 9.47 20.36
CA GLU A 150 -4.80 9.29 21.81
C GLU A 150 -5.01 7.78 22.18
N PRO A 151 -4.74 7.36 23.44
CA PRO A 151 -4.16 6.05 23.81
C PRO A 151 -4.63 4.90 22.91
N GLY A 152 -3.67 4.35 22.17
CA GLY A 152 -3.96 3.59 20.95
C GLY A 152 -2.74 3.37 20.05
N CYS A 153 -1.65 4.14 20.23
CA CYS A 153 -0.43 4.00 19.43
C CYS A 153 0.15 2.58 19.44
N GLN A 154 0.00 1.84 20.55
CA GLN A 154 0.44 0.45 20.59
C GLN A 154 -0.51 -0.47 19.83
N GLU A 155 -1.83 -0.31 19.97
CA GLU A 155 -2.82 -1.07 19.18
C GLU A 155 -2.69 -0.78 17.68
N LEU A 156 -2.52 0.48 17.31
CA LEU A 156 -2.30 0.91 15.93
C LEU A 156 -0.98 0.35 15.39
N ALA A 157 0.11 0.47 16.14
CA ALA A 157 1.39 -0.12 15.72
C ALA A 157 1.25 -1.64 15.53
N LYS A 158 0.59 -2.32 16.46
CA LYS A 158 0.29 -3.76 16.33
C LYS A 158 -0.57 -4.05 15.10
N ASP A 159 -1.54 -3.19 14.78
CA ASP A 159 -2.42 -3.35 13.62
C ASP A 159 -1.68 -3.13 12.29
N ILE A 160 -0.81 -2.12 12.22
CA ILE A 160 0.05 -1.84 11.07
C ILE A 160 1.04 -2.98 10.83
N LEU A 161 1.54 -3.61 11.89
CA LEU A 161 2.51 -4.71 11.81
C LEU A 161 1.87 -6.07 11.49
N LYS A 162 0.57 -6.13 11.25
CA LYS A 162 -0.09 -7.38 10.87
C LYS A 162 0.40 -7.86 9.50
N LEU A 163 0.50 -9.18 9.37
CA LEU A 163 1.15 -9.83 8.22
C LEU A 163 0.53 -9.45 6.87
N GLU A 164 -0.80 -9.31 6.82
CA GLU A 164 -1.51 -8.97 5.60
C GLU A 164 -1.63 -7.44 5.38
N ASN A 165 -1.06 -6.63 6.28
CA ASN A 165 -1.20 -5.18 6.30
C ASN A 165 0.05 -4.43 5.81
N GLN A 166 0.70 -4.95 4.77
CA GLN A 166 2.00 -4.48 4.29
C GLN A 166 1.90 -3.77 2.94
N ILE A 167 2.86 -2.89 2.68
CA ILE A 167 3.11 -2.29 1.36
C ILE A 167 4.59 -2.45 0.99
N PRO A 168 4.94 -2.59 -0.30
CA PRO A 168 6.33 -2.78 -0.70
C PRO A 168 7.18 -1.57 -0.32
N ALA A 169 8.38 -1.84 0.23
CA ALA A 169 9.30 -0.78 0.66
C ALA A 169 9.63 0.22 -0.46
N CYS A 170 9.69 -0.22 -1.72
CA CYS A 170 9.97 0.65 -2.86
C CYS A 170 8.92 1.79 -3.02
N VAL A 171 7.67 1.55 -2.63
CA VAL A 171 6.59 2.54 -2.69
C VAL A 171 6.81 3.62 -1.63
N VAL A 172 7.16 3.20 -0.42
CA VAL A 172 7.48 4.13 0.67
C VAL A 172 8.74 4.93 0.32
N GLU A 173 9.78 4.26 -0.18
CA GLU A 173 11.02 4.87 -0.67
C GLU A 173 10.74 5.97 -1.71
N GLU A 174 9.89 5.67 -2.71
CA GLU A 174 9.53 6.64 -3.73
C GLU A 174 8.73 7.82 -3.15
N MET A 175 7.76 7.56 -2.27
CA MET A 175 6.97 8.62 -1.65
C MET A 175 7.86 9.62 -0.87
N GLY A 176 8.81 9.15 -0.05
CA GLY A 176 9.68 10.09 0.67
C GLY A 176 10.67 10.82 -0.23
N ASN A 177 11.10 10.21 -1.34
CA ASN A 177 11.86 10.92 -2.37
C ASN A 177 11.05 12.09 -2.95
N GLN A 178 9.77 11.86 -3.24
CA GLN A 178 8.86 12.91 -3.72
C GLN A 178 8.64 14.00 -2.68
N LEU A 179 8.53 13.63 -1.41
CA LEU A 179 8.36 14.56 -0.31
C LEU A 179 9.68 15.20 0.19
N GLY A 180 10.83 14.90 -0.45
CA GLY A 180 12.12 15.50 -0.14
C GLY A 180 12.81 15.01 1.15
N SER A 181 12.44 13.85 1.72
CA SER A 181 13.11 13.30 2.90
C SER A 181 14.46 12.69 2.52
N ARG A 182 15.55 13.32 2.98
CA ARG A 182 16.92 12.76 3.01
C ARG A 182 17.44 12.59 4.44
N SER A 183 16.56 12.43 5.44
CA SER A 183 16.96 12.31 6.85
C SER A 183 17.53 10.93 7.19
N ARG A 184 18.47 10.82 8.15
CA ARG A 184 18.99 9.55 8.69
C ARG A 184 17.89 8.62 9.25
N SER A 185 16.76 9.19 9.69
CA SER A 185 15.59 8.42 10.16
C SER A 185 14.94 7.60 9.02
N TRP A 186 15.10 8.05 7.77
CA TRP A 186 14.59 7.40 6.56
C TRP A 186 15.14 6.00 6.36
N SER A 187 16.46 5.85 6.49
CA SER A 187 17.14 4.57 6.33
C SER A 187 16.74 3.55 7.40
N VAL A 188 16.24 4.02 8.56
CA VAL A 188 15.71 3.15 9.62
C VAL A 188 14.30 2.69 9.28
N CYS A 189 13.41 3.56 8.82
CA CYS A 189 12.04 3.20 8.43
C CYS A 189 11.99 2.21 7.26
N VAL A 190 12.81 2.44 6.22
CA VAL A 190 12.95 1.52 5.09
C VAL A 190 13.48 0.16 5.54
N LYS A 191 14.41 0.14 6.50
CA LYS A 191 14.91 -1.10 7.10
C LYS A 191 13.80 -1.83 7.85
N VAL A 192 13.00 -1.14 8.66
CA VAL A 192 11.88 -1.75 9.39
C VAL A 192 10.92 -2.46 8.44
N GLN A 193 10.59 -1.88 7.28
CA GLN A 193 9.76 -2.55 6.27
C GLN A 193 10.46 -3.65 5.46
N LYS A 194 11.80 -3.74 5.47
CA LYS A 194 12.55 -4.85 4.85
C LYS A 194 12.74 -6.05 5.78
N TYR A 195 12.45 -5.90 7.08
CA TYR A 195 12.60 -6.94 8.10
C TYR A 195 11.27 -7.53 8.59
N PHE A 196 10.16 -7.13 7.97
CA PHE A 196 8.85 -7.78 8.03
C PHE A 196 8.51 -8.31 6.63
#